data_AF-A0AAV6CQB1-F1
#
_entry.id   AF-A0AAV6CQB1-F1
#
_cell.length_a   1.000
_cell.length_b   1.000
_cell.length_c   1.000
_cell.angle_alpha   90.00
_cell.angle_beta   90.00
_cell.angle_gamma   90.00
#
_symmetry.space_group_name_H-M   'P 1'
#
loop_
_entity.id
_entity.type
_entity.pdbx_description
1 polymer ?
#
loop_
_entity_poly.entity_id
_entity_poly.type
_entity_poly.pdbx_seq_one_letter_code
_entity_poly.pdbx_strand_id
1 'polypeptide(L)' 'MPIAYSEAFTLNVVAGLLVTLLGAALAIALTVWWTREEDRAHGGPPPPAVRKLTVVAFGLFVIGIFWQLVGYLRLERAGW' A
#
# COMPACT_ATOMS: atom_id res chain seq x y z
N MET A 1 -31.52 -4.03 4.18
CA MET A 1 -31.13 -3.69 5.56
C MET A 1 -29.92 -2.76 5.48
N PRO A 2 -29.90 -1.60 6.16
CA PRO A 2 -28.67 -0.82 6.23
C PRO A 2 -27.65 -1.66 6.98
N ILE A 3 -26.54 -2.01 6.33
CA ILE A 3 -25.44 -2.71 6.97
C ILE A 3 -24.80 -1.71 7.92
N ALA A 4 -25.17 -1.74 9.19
CA ALA A 4 -24.49 -0.98 10.24
C ALA A 4 -23.15 -1.67 10.49
N TYR A 5 -22.09 -1.17 9.86
CA TYR A 5 -20.74 -1.66 10.11
C TYR A 5 -20.30 -1.32 11.55
N SER A 6 -19.63 -2.26 12.23
CA SER A 6 -19.08 -1.97 13.54
C SER A 6 -17.96 -0.93 13.47
N GLU A 7 -17.84 -0.08 14.49
CA GLU A 7 -16.79 0.93 14.58
C GLU A 7 -15.39 0.29 14.46
N ALA A 8 -15.18 -0.85 15.11
CA ALA A 8 -13.96 -1.63 15.03
C ALA A 8 -13.64 -2.10 13.60
N PHE A 9 -14.64 -2.51 12.82
CA PHE A 9 -14.44 -2.88 11.41
C PHE A 9 -14.03 -1.66 10.58
N THR A 10 -14.74 -0.55 10.72
CA THR A 10 -14.45 0.69 9.99
C THR A 10 -13.03 1.17 10.27
N LEU A 11 -12.62 1.19 11.55
CA LEU A 11 -11.25 1.55 11.94
C LEU A 11 -10.20 0.61 11.34
N ASN A 12 -10.49 -0.69 11.33
CA ASN A 12 -9.57 -1.69 10.78
C ASN A 12 -9.40 -1.57 9.26
N VAL A 13 -10.49 -1.31 8.53
CA VAL A 13 -10.46 -1.08 7.07
C VAL A 13 -9.75 0.23 6.74
N VAL A 14 -10.00 1.30 7.51
CA VAL A 14 -9.33 2.59 7.35
C VAL A 14 -7.83 2.46 7.60
N ALA A 15 -7.41 1.73 8.63
CA ALA A 15 -5.99 1.47 8.89
C ALA A 15 -5.32 0.75 7.71
N GLY A 16 -5.95 -0.31 7.19
CA GLY A 16 -5.47 -1.01 6.00
C GLY A 16 -5.39 -0.10 4.77
N LEU A 17 -6.39 0.77 4.57
CA LEU A 17 -6.40 1.75 3.48
C LEU A 17 -5.25 2.74 3.57
N LEU A 18 -4.98 3.28 4.75
CA LEU A 18 -3.88 4.21 4.97
C LEU A 18 -2.52 3.56 4.67
N VAL A 19 -2.34 2.30 5.08
CA VAL A 19 -1.12 1.53 4.77
C VAL A 19 -0.97 1.32 3.26
N THR A 20 -2.06 0.96 2.55
CA THR A 20 -2.06 0.82 1.09
C THR A 20 -1.69 2.14 0.40
N LEU A 21 -2.33 3.25 0.80
CA LEU A 21 -2.07 4.57 0.23
C LEU A 21 -0.64 5.03 0.47
N LEU A 22 -0.08 4.77 1.66
CA LEU A 22 1.31 5.08 1.97
C LEU A 22 2.28 4.29 1.08
N GLY A 23 2.05 2.99 0.92
CA GLY A 23 2.86 2.15 0.03
C GLY A 23 2.80 2.63 -1.42
N ALA A 24 1.61 2.96 -1.92
CA ALA A 24 1.42 3.49 -3.27
C ALA A 24 2.11 4.86 -3.46
N ALA A 25 1.94 5.79 -2.51
CA ALA A 25 2.55 7.11 -2.57
C ALA A 25 4.08 7.02 -2.56
N LEU A 26 4.66 6.15 -1.73
CA LEU A 26 6.10 5.90 -1.70
C LEU A 26 6.60 5.32 -3.03
N ALA A 27 5.88 4.37 -3.63
CA ALA A 27 6.24 3.78 -4.91
C ALA A 27 6.21 4.82 -6.04
N ILE A 28 5.18 5.67 -6.08
CA ILE A 28 5.05 6.75 -7.06
C ILE A 28 6.17 7.79 -6.88
N ALA A 29 6.39 8.26 -5.64
CA ALA A 29 7.44 9.22 -5.33
C ALA A 29 8.83 8.71 -5.73
N LEU A 30 9.12 7.44 -5.44
CA LEU A 30 10.35 6.77 -5.84
C LEU A 30 10.51 6.70 -7.36
N THR A 31 9.43 6.36 -8.07
CA THR A 31 9.44 6.26 -9.53
C THR A 31 9.69 7.64 -10.15
N VAL A 32 8.96 8.67 -9.71
CA VAL A 32 9.12 10.05 -10.19
C VAL A 32 10.52 10.60 -9.88
N TRP A 33 11.04 10.34 -8.67
CA TRP A 33 12.40 10.72 -8.31
C TRP A 33 13.40 10.04 -9.24
N TRP A 34 13.27 8.73 -9.45
CA TRP A 34 14.19 7.95 -10.26
C TRP A 34 14.19 8.41 -11.71
N THR A 35 13.02 8.58 -12.34
CA THR A 35 12.92 9.07 -13.73
C THR A 35 13.59 10.44 -13.87
N ARG A 36 13.40 11.35 -12.90
CA ARG A 36 14.06 12.67 -12.90
C ARG A 36 15.57 12.59 -12.79
N GLU A 37 16.11 11.59 -12.09
CA GLU A 37 17.54 11.44 -11.87
C GLU A 37 18.21 10.64 -12.99
N GLU A 38 17.52 9.65 -13.58
CA GLU A 38 17.93 8.97 -14.83
C GLU A 38 18.05 9.95 -15.99
N ASP A 39 17.08 10.86 -16.12
CA ASP A 39 17.09 11.94 -17.12
C ASP A 39 18.31 12.85 -16.96
N ARG A 40 18.88 12.97 -15.74
CA ARG A 40 20.09 13.75 -15.47
C ARG A 40 21.39 12.97 -15.63
N ALA A 41 21.38 11.66 -15.36
CA ALA A 41 22.61 10.90 -15.10
C ALA A 41 22.95 9.80 -16.13
N HIS A 42 22.17 9.65 -17.21
CA HIS A 42 22.37 8.64 -18.27
C HIS A 42 22.23 7.17 -17.81
N GLY A 43 20.98 6.68 -17.75
CA GLY A 43 20.59 5.29 -18.09
C GLY A 43 21.16 4.10 -17.30
N GLY A 44 21.84 4.33 -16.18
CA GLY A 44 22.39 3.26 -15.34
C GLY A 44 21.32 2.54 -14.50
N PRO A 45 21.55 1.27 -14.09
CA PRO A 45 20.61 0.55 -13.25
C PRO A 45 20.36 1.27 -11.89
N PRO A 46 19.14 1.17 -11.31
CA PRO A 46 18.81 1.87 -10.08
C PRO A 46 19.72 1.48 -8.91
N PRO A 47 20.19 2.45 -8.10
CA PRO A 47 21.03 2.20 -6.94
C PRO A 47 20.41 1.17 -5.98
N PRO A 48 21.22 0.38 -5.26
CA PRO A 48 20.72 -0.60 -4.30
C PRO A 48 19.78 -0.02 -3.25
N ALA A 49 19.98 1.23 -2.85
CA ALA A 49 19.11 1.94 -1.91
C ALA A 49 17.70 2.17 -2.48
N VAL A 50 17.59 2.62 -3.73
CA VAL A 50 16.32 2.83 -4.42
C VAL A 50 15.58 1.50 -4.55
N ARG A 51 16.27 0.43 -4.96
CA ARG A 51 15.68 -0.92 -5.05
C ARG A 51 15.11 -1.40 -3.72
N LYS A 52 15.85 -1.23 -2.61
CA LYS A 52 15.36 -1.58 -1.27
C LYS A 52 14.12 -0.78 -0.90
N LEU A 53 14.11 0.53 -1.17
CA LEU A 53 12.97 1.38 -0.86
C LEU A 53 11.74 1.01 -1.71
N THR A 54 11.93 0.66 -2.98
CA THR A 54 10.84 0.16 -3.85
C THR A 54 10.25 -1.15 -3.31
N VAL A 55 11.09 -2.08 -2.84
CA VAL A 55 10.63 -3.32 -2.21
C VAL A 55 9.83 -3.03 -0.95
N VAL A 56 10.27 -2.08 -0.12
CA VAL A 56 9.54 -1.67 1.09
C VAL A 56 8.19 -1.03 0.72
N ALA A 57 8.16 -0.12 -0.26
CA ALA A 57 6.95 0.53 -0.72
C ALA A 57 5.93 -0.48 -1.28
N PHE A 58 6.40 -1.43 -2.10
CA PHE A 58 5.58 -2.52 -2.62
C PHE A 58 5.09 -3.44 -1.49
N GLY A 59 5.96 -3.78 -0.54
CA GLY A 59 5.60 -4.58 0.63
C GLY A 59 4.48 -3.94 1.45
N LEU A 60 4.59 -2.65 1.74
CA LEU A 60 3.54 -1.89 2.44
C LEU A 60 2.22 -1.89 1.66
N PHE A 61 2.29 -1.68 0.35
CA PHE A 61 1.09 -1.72 -0.51
C PHE A 61 0.39 -3.09 -0.42
N VAL A 62 1.14 -4.17 -0.58
CA VAL A 62 0.61 -5.55 -0.52
C VAL A 62 0.04 -5.87 0.87
N ILE A 63 0.74 -5.49 1.94
CA ILE A 63 0.28 -5.68 3.32
C ILE A 63 -1.05 -4.96 3.53
N GLY A 64 -1.19 -3.72 3.09
CA GLY A 64 -2.44 -2.96 3.20
C GLY A 64 -3.61 -3.65 2.49
N ILE A 65 -3.40 -4.14 1.27
CA ILE A 65 -4.41 -4.87 0.50
C ILE A 65 -4.83 -6.17 1.20
N PHE A 66 -3.88 -6.99 1.65
CA PHE A 66 -4.20 -8.24 2.35
C PHE A 66 -4.89 -7.99 3.69
N TRP A 67 -4.49 -6.94 4.41
CA TRP A 67 -5.15 -6.53 5.64
C TRP A 67 -6.62 -6.20 5.39
N GLN A 68 -6.91 -5.40 4.36
CA GLN A 68 -8.28 -5.06 3.97
C GLN A 68 -9.07 -6.32 3.61
N LEU A 69 -8.50 -7.22 2.79
CA LEU A 69 -9.13 -8.49 2.41
C LEU A 69 -9.50 -9.34 3.63
N VAL A 70 -8.59 -9.49 4.59
CA VAL A 70 -8.85 -10.22 5.85
C VAL A 70 -9.94 -9.53 6.66
N GLY A 71 -9.96 -8.20 6.70
CA GLY A 71 -11.02 -7.42 7.32
C GLY A 71 -12.40 -7.73 6.72
N TYR A 72 -12.50 -7.73 5.39
CA TYR A 72 -13.74 -8.03 4.66
C TYR A 72 -14.19 -9.49 4.83
N LEU A 73 -13.28 -10.47 4.73
CA LEU A 73 -13.61 -11.90 4.93
C LEU A 73 -14.08 -12.20 6.36
N ARG A 74 -13.52 -11.51 7.36
CA ARG A 74 -13.99 -11.63 8.75
C ARG A 74 -15.40 -11.06 8.94
N LEU A 75 -15.74 -9.99 8.23
CA LEU A 75 -17.10 -9.44 8.25
C LEU A 75 -18.09 -10.44 7.62
N GLU A 76 -17.74 -11.04 6.49
CA GLU A 76 -18.56 -12.08 5.86
C GLU A 76 -18.81 -13.25 6.82
N ARG A 77 -17.77 -13.76 7.49
CA ARG A 77 -17.91 -14.84 8.47
C ARG A 77 -18.81 -14.48 9.67
N ALA A 78 -18.89 -13.20 10.06
CA ALA A 78 -19.75 -12.75 11.15
C ALA A 78 -21.20 -12.50 10.73
N GLY A 79 -21.48 -12.44 9.42
CA GLY A 79 -22.81 -12.20 8.86
C GLY A 79 -23.59 -13.46 8.45
N TRP A 80 -22.97 -14.65 8.54
CA TRP A 80 -23.59 -15.95 8.32
C TRP A 80 -23.97 -16.63 9.64
#